data_AF-A0A5J4QSD3-F1
#
_entry.id   AF-A0A5J4QSD3-F1
#
_cell.length_a   1.000
_cell.length_b   1.000
_cell.length_c   1.000
_cell.angle_alpha   90.00
_cell.angle_beta   90.00
_cell.angle_gamma   90.00
#
_symmetry.space_group_name_H-M   'P 1'
#
loop_
_entity.id
_entity.type
_entity.pdbx_description
1 polymer ?
#
loop_
_entity_poly.entity_id
_entity_poly.type
_entity_poly.pdbx_seq_one_letter_code
_entity_poly.pdbx_strand_id
1 'polypeptide(L)'
;MLVSSLISQPQLQDVRDIASGKSKGYVFVTTDKMNTRIKDQENVAKLAIGDNLYIVDKQVIDYLWDDTCLRALETELPDMSNVMIILGTGTGVGNAITNLSLSGNTLITAKNNSFITTNYDETITGQKTFNTTIH
;
A
#
# COMPACT_ATOMS: atom_id res chain seq x y z
N MET A 1 28.84 31.68 3.61
CA MET A 1 28.50 30.92 2.39
C MET A 1 26.99 30.78 2.35
N LEU A 2 26.29 31.70 1.68
CA LEU A 2 24.83 31.65 1.53
C LEU A 2 24.52 30.70 0.38
N VAL A 3 24.02 29.51 0.70
CA VAL A 3 23.51 28.55 -0.28
C VAL A 3 22.09 28.98 -0.62
N SER A 4 21.95 30.04 -1.42
CA SER A 4 20.69 30.35 -2.09
C SER A 4 20.64 29.51 -3.36
N SER A 5 20.05 28.31 -3.27
CA SER A 5 19.76 27.50 -4.44
C SER A 5 18.76 28.27 -5.30
N LEU A 6 19.20 28.76 -6.47
CA LEU A 6 18.33 29.40 -7.46
C LEU A 6 17.40 28.33 -8.01
N ILE A 7 16.25 28.12 -7.38
CA ILE A 7 15.16 27.39 -8.03
C ILE A 7 14.68 28.28 -9.18
N SER A 8 14.83 27.79 -10.40
CA SER A 8 14.45 28.52 -11.59
C SER A 8 12.93 28.63 -11.70
N GLN A 9 12.44 29.72 -12.26
CA GLN A 9 11.01 29.98 -12.43
C GLN A 9 10.24 28.87 -13.18
N PRO A 10 10.83 28.16 -14.18
CA PRO A 10 10.23 26.98 -14.80
C PRO A 10 9.99 25.82 -13.82
N GLN A 11 10.98 25.47 -12.99
CA GLN A 11 10.83 24.40 -11.98
C GLN A 11 9.71 24.70 -10.99
N LEU A 12 9.47 25.97 -10.69
CA LEU A 12 8.39 26.40 -9.81
C LEU A 12 7.01 26.29 -10.50
N GLN A 13 6.96 26.40 -11.82
CA GLN A 13 5.74 26.23 -12.60
C GLN A 13 5.35 24.75 -12.68
N ASP A 14 6.32 23.86 -12.90
CA ASP A 14 6.10 22.41 -12.91
C ASP A 14 5.53 21.92 -11.56
N VAL A 15 6.12 22.39 -10.45
CA VAL A 15 5.62 22.10 -9.10
C VAL A 15 4.20 22.63 -8.88
N ARG A 16 3.86 23.80 -9.43
CA ARG A 16 2.50 24.35 -9.35
C ARG A 16 1.49 23.56 -10.17
N ASP A 17 1.87 23.10 -11.36
CA ASP A 17 0.95 22.33 -12.22
C ASP A 17 0.68 20.92 -11.63
N ILE A 18 1.69 20.31 -10.99
CA ILE A 18 1.51 19.09 -10.17
C ILE A 18 0.60 19.36 -8.96
N ALA A 19 0.89 20.39 -8.16
CA ALA A 19 0.14 20.68 -6.93
C ALA A 19 -1.30 21.16 -7.18
N SER A 20 -1.55 21.78 -8.34
CA SER A 20 -2.90 22.22 -8.73
C SER A 20 -3.76 21.10 -9.30
N GLY A 21 -3.24 19.87 -9.42
CA GLY A 21 -3.99 18.71 -9.90
C GLY A 21 -4.32 18.76 -11.39
N LYS A 22 -3.58 19.55 -12.18
CA LYS A 22 -3.73 19.60 -13.64
C LYS A 22 -3.13 18.38 -14.33
N SER A 23 -2.26 17.65 -13.64
CA SER A 23 -1.67 16.42 -14.15
C SER A 23 -2.70 15.31 -14.27
N LYS A 24 -2.60 14.55 -15.36
CA LYS A 24 -3.43 13.38 -15.64
C LYS A 24 -2.71 12.12 -15.15
N GLY A 25 -3.48 11.14 -14.70
CA GLY A 25 -2.99 9.80 -14.41
C GLY A 25 -3.26 8.84 -15.56
N TYR A 26 -2.24 8.11 -16.00
CA TYR A 26 -2.36 7.01 -16.96
C TYR A 26 -2.01 5.69 -16.28
N VAL A 27 -2.81 4.65 -16.48
CA VAL A 27 -2.63 3.35 -15.83
C VAL A 27 -2.25 2.29 -16.86
N PHE A 28 -1.23 1.49 -16.55
CA PHE A 28 -0.69 0.43 -17.40
C PHE A 28 -0.69 -0.91 -16.67
N VAL A 29 -0.90 -1.99 -17.42
CA VAL A 29 -0.86 -3.35 -16.85
C VAL A 29 0.58 -3.83 -16.59
N THR A 30 1.52 -3.46 -17.47
CA THR A 30 2.94 -3.85 -17.38
C THR A 30 3.86 -2.72 -17.85
N THR A 31 5.12 -2.77 -17.43
CA THR A 31 6.18 -1.85 -17.88
C THR A 31 6.37 -1.87 -19.39
N ASP A 32 6.24 -3.04 -20.04
CA ASP A 32 6.36 -3.14 -21.50
C ASP A 32 5.27 -2.37 -22.24
N LYS A 33 4.04 -2.37 -21.72
CA LYS A 33 2.93 -1.60 -22.30
C LYS A 33 3.16 -0.10 -22.15
N MET A 34 3.65 0.33 -21.00
CA MET A 34 4.07 1.71 -20.79
C MET A 34 5.20 2.09 -21.76
N ASN A 35 6.26 1.29 -21.82
CA ASN A 35 7.42 1.48 -22.69
C ASN A 35 7.06 1.53 -24.17
N THR A 36 6.12 0.69 -24.61
CA THR A 36 5.62 0.73 -25.99
C THR A 36 4.90 2.03 -26.29
N ARG A 37 4.11 2.53 -25.33
CA ARG A 37 3.38 3.79 -25.50
C ARG A 37 4.30 5.00 -25.55
N ILE A 38 5.33 5.09 -24.71
CA ILE A 38 6.27 6.23 -24.72
C ILE A 38 7.23 6.22 -25.92
N LYS A 39 7.33 5.11 -26.67
CA LYS A 39 8.06 5.07 -27.95
C LYS A 39 7.26 5.65 -29.11
N ASP A 40 5.96 5.82 -28.95
CA ASP A 40 5.08 6.39 -29.95
C ASP A 40 4.96 7.91 -29.74
N GLN A 41 5.44 8.67 -30.71
CA GLN A 41 5.49 10.13 -30.67
C GLN A 41 4.10 10.77 -30.53
N GLU A 42 3.04 10.14 -31.04
CA GLU A 42 1.67 10.64 -30.91
C GLU A 42 1.18 10.54 -29.46
N ASN A 43 1.62 9.51 -28.75
CA ASN A 43 1.29 9.32 -27.35
C ASN A 43 2.12 10.24 -26.45
N VAL A 44 3.39 10.48 -26.79
CA VAL A 44 4.25 11.45 -26.09
C VAL A 44 3.69 12.87 -26.23
N ALA A 45 3.20 13.25 -27.41
CA ALA A 45 2.59 14.56 -27.64
C ALA A 45 1.32 14.83 -26.80
N LYS A 46 0.74 13.80 -26.18
CA LYS A 46 -0.44 13.91 -25.29
C LYS A 46 -0.08 14.05 -23.81
N LEU A 47 1.20 13.90 -23.45
CA LEU A 47 1.68 14.02 -22.07
C LEU A 47 2.02 15.47 -21.74
N ALA A 48 1.65 15.90 -20.54
CA ALA A 48 2.10 17.15 -19.94
C ALA A 48 3.13 16.89 -18.85
N ILE A 49 3.95 17.89 -18.52
CA ILE A 49 4.86 17.82 -17.38
C ILE A 49 4.04 17.55 -16.12
N GLY A 50 4.49 16.59 -15.33
CA GLY A 50 3.82 16.18 -14.11
C GLY A 50 2.71 15.15 -14.31
N ASP A 51 2.42 14.69 -15.53
CA ASP A 51 1.51 13.56 -15.74
C ASP A 51 2.08 12.28 -15.11
N ASN A 52 1.23 11.56 -14.37
CA ASN A 52 1.60 10.34 -13.66
C ASN A 52 1.35 9.11 -14.54
N LEU A 53 2.30 8.19 -14.58
CA LEU A 53 2.23 6.91 -15.26
C LEU A 53 2.31 5.78 -14.22
N TYR A 54 1.16 5.20 -13.93
CA TYR A 54 0.97 4.15 -12.93
C TYR A 54 1.09 2.77 -13.56
N ILE A 55 1.77 1.85 -12.88
CA ILE A 55 1.83 0.44 -13.28
C ILE A 55 1.08 -0.39 -12.23
N VAL A 56 0.11 -1.19 -12.67
CA VAL A 56 -0.75 -2.00 -11.78
C VAL A 56 0.05 -3.04 -11.02
N ASP A 57 1.16 -3.51 -11.58
CA ASP A 57 2.06 -4.43 -10.90
C ASP A 57 2.69 -3.75 -9.67
N LYS A 58 2.35 -4.30 -8.50
CA LYS A 58 2.62 -3.72 -7.18
C LYS A 58 4.11 -3.68 -6.80
N GLN A 59 4.98 -4.29 -7.61
CA GLN A 59 6.43 -4.30 -7.43
C GLN A 59 7.15 -3.46 -8.50
N VAL A 60 6.44 -2.56 -9.16
CA VAL A 60 7.02 -1.65 -10.15
C VAL A 60 6.86 -0.22 -9.67
N ILE A 61 7.95 0.54 -9.76
CA ILE A 61 7.98 1.96 -9.44
C ILE A 61 7.10 2.71 -10.43
N ASP A 62 6.23 3.59 -9.93
CA ASP A 62 5.46 4.50 -10.77
C ASP A 62 6.34 5.62 -11.33
N TYR A 63 5.94 6.19 -12.47
CA TYR A 63 6.72 7.21 -13.16
C TYR A 63 5.96 8.53 -13.30
N LEU A 64 6.70 9.62 -13.45
CA LEU A 64 6.24 10.96 -13.76
C LEU A 64 6.87 11.42 -15.08
N TRP A 65 6.13 12.17 -15.89
CA TRP A 65 6.67 12.78 -17.11
C TRP A 65 7.34 14.14 -16.84
N ASP A 66 8.58 14.32 -17.29
CA ASP A 66 9.44 15.52 -17.08
C ASP A 66 9.84 16.18 -18.41
N ASP A 67 8.90 16.25 -19.36
CA ASP A 67 9.04 16.77 -20.74
C ASP A 67 9.93 15.93 -21.68
N THR A 68 11.06 15.47 -21.17
CA THR A 68 12.12 14.81 -21.94
C THR A 68 12.22 13.31 -21.67
N CYS A 69 11.87 12.86 -20.45
CA CYS A 69 11.95 11.47 -20.07
C CYS A 69 11.02 11.11 -18.90
N LEU A 70 10.89 9.81 -18.64
CA LEU A 70 10.24 9.30 -17.43
C LEU A 70 11.16 9.44 -16.21
N ARG A 71 10.60 9.97 -15.13
CA ARG A 71 11.24 10.06 -13.82
C ARG A 71 10.55 9.12 -12.86
N ALA A 72 11.31 8.33 -12.11
CA ALA A 72 10.74 7.52 -11.04
C ALA A 72 10.07 8.42 -10.00
N LEU A 73 8.79 8.17 -9.71
CA LEU A 73 8.03 8.90 -8.70
C LEU A 73 8.49 8.54 -7.28
N GLU A 74 8.93 7.29 -7.09
CA GLU A 74 9.43 6.76 -5.82
C GLU A 74 10.88 6.29 -6.00
N THR A 75 11.73 6.50 -4.99
CA THR A 75 13.15 6.09 -5.03
C THR A 75 13.36 4.65 -4.60
N GLU A 76 12.37 4.07 -3.94
CA GLU A 76 12.38 2.72 -3.40
C GLU A 76 11.04 2.06 -3.73
N LEU A 77 11.06 0.77 -4.07
CA LEU A 77 9.83 0.01 -4.20
C LEU A 77 9.14 -0.06 -2.84
N PRO A 78 7.82 0.14 -2.75
CA PRO A 78 7.11 -0.06 -1.51
C PRO A 78 7.31 -1.52 -1.07
N ASP A 79 7.99 -1.70 0.06
CA ASP A 79 8.25 -3.03 0.62
C ASP A 79 6.93 -3.62 1.12
N MET A 80 6.28 -4.39 0.24
CA MET A 80 5.06 -5.13 0.56
C MET A 80 5.32 -6.41 1.38
N SER A 81 6.58 -6.71 1.76
CA SER A 81 6.87 -7.89 2.57
C SER A 81 6.18 -7.84 3.94
N ASN A 82 5.94 -6.64 4.48
CA ASN A 82 5.36 -6.43 5.80
C ASN A 82 4.22 -5.40 5.79
N VAL A 83 3.01 -5.83 5.45
CA VAL A 83 1.81 -4.99 5.59
C VAL A 83 1.31 -5.06 7.04
N MET A 84 1.40 -3.93 7.77
CA MET A 84 0.84 -3.79 9.11
C MET A 84 -0.64 -3.43 9.03
N ILE A 85 -1.53 -4.33 9.48
CA ILE A 85 -2.97 -4.06 9.60
C ILE A 85 -3.31 -3.90 11.08
N ILE A 86 -3.72 -2.70 11.48
CA ILE A 86 -4.20 -2.42 12.84
C ILE A 86 -5.73 -2.57 12.83
N LEU A 87 -6.24 -3.59 13.52
CA LEU A 87 -7.68 -3.71 13.80
C LEU A 87 -8.01 -2.81 15.00
N GLY A 88 -8.93 -1.87 14.82
CA GLY A 88 -9.40 -0.98 15.88
C GLY A 88 -10.13 -1.73 17.01
N THR A 89 -10.46 -1.02 18.09
CA THR A 89 -11.19 -1.57 19.22
C THR A 89 -12.69 -1.67 18.92
N GLY A 90 -13.20 -2.90 18.79
CA GLY A 90 -14.65 -3.14 18.70
C GLY A 90 -15.29 -3.15 20.08
N THR A 91 -16.02 -2.08 20.45
CA THR A 91 -16.78 -2.05 21.71
C THR A 91 -18.25 -2.40 21.42
N GLY A 92 -18.63 -3.66 21.63
CA GLY A 92 -20.01 -4.14 21.46
C GLY A 92 -20.71 -4.28 22.80
N VAL A 93 -21.89 -3.66 22.96
CA VAL A 93 -22.74 -3.80 24.17
C VAL A 93 -23.49 -5.14 24.20
N GLY A 94 -23.46 -5.93 23.13
CA GLY A 94 -24.18 -7.21 23.07
C GLY A 94 -23.86 -8.16 21.90
N ASN A 95 -22.91 -7.83 21.01
CA ASN A 95 -22.48 -8.74 19.95
C ASN A 95 -21.00 -9.06 20.13
N ALA A 96 -20.71 -10.33 20.47
CA ALA A 96 -19.34 -10.83 20.46
C ALA A 96 -18.84 -10.94 19.01
N ILE A 97 -17.53 -10.74 18.79
CA ILE A 97 -16.90 -11.15 17.54
C ILE A 97 -16.97 -12.68 17.52
N THR A 98 -17.90 -13.25 16.77
CA THR A 98 -18.07 -14.71 16.71
C THR A 98 -16.97 -15.36 15.88
N ASN A 99 -16.42 -14.64 14.89
CA ASN A 99 -15.43 -15.17 13.96
C ASN A 99 -14.47 -14.07 13.47
N LEU A 100 -13.18 -14.40 13.38
CA LEU A 100 -12.14 -13.62 12.69
C LEU A 100 -11.26 -14.61 11.91
N SER A 101 -11.07 -14.38 10.61
CA SER A 101 -10.30 -15.28 9.73
C SER A 101 -9.11 -14.54 9.13
N LEU A 102 -7.92 -15.09 9.31
CA LEU A 102 -6.66 -14.63 8.71
C LEU A 102 -6.06 -15.79 7.92
N SER A 103 -5.94 -15.65 6.59
CA SER A 103 -5.40 -16.69 5.70
C SER A 103 -4.02 -16.31 5.19
N GLY A 104 -3.13 -17.29 5.06
CA GLY A 104 -1.80 -17.09 4.47
C GLY A 104 -0.81 -16.28 5.32
N ASN A 105 -1.12 -16.05 6.61
CA ASN A 105 -0.30 -15.26 7.52
C ASN A 105 0.33 -16.15 8.62
N THR A 106 1.57 -15.86 9.00
CA THR A 106 2.22 -16.44 10.18
C THR A 106 1.83 -15.62 11.41
N LEU A 107 1.00 -16.18 12.30
CA LEU A 107 0.60 -15.53 13.54
C LEU A 107 1.69 -15.69 14.60
N ILE A 108 2.48 -14.64 14.83
CA ILE A 108 3.39 -14.57 15.97
C ILE A 108 2.60 -14.03 17.16
N THR A 109 2.04 -14.93 17.97
CA THR A 109 1.30 -14.52 19.17
C THR A 109 2.27 -13.94 20.21
N ALA A 110 2.11 -12.67 20.57
CA ALA A 110 2.64 -12.17 21.83
C ALA A 110 1.89 -12.89 22.96
N LYS A 111 2.55 -13.88 23.54
CA LYS A 111 1.99 -14.95 24.37
C LYS A 111 1.35 -14.39 25.65
N ASN A 112 0.12 -13.88 25.58
CA ASN A 112 -0.62 -13.37 26.73
C ASN A 112 -2.00 -14.03 26.93
N ASN A 113 -2.39 -15.00 26.08
CA ASN A 113 -3.54 -15.87 26.31
C ASN A 113 -3.35 -17.19 25.56
N SER A 114 -3.47 -18.33 26.27
CA SER A 114 -3.48 -19.66 25.65
C SER A 114 -4.90 -19.95 25.16
N PHE A 115 -5.08 -20.19 23.87
CA PHE A 115 -6.31 -20.80 23.36
C PHE A 115 -6.31 -22.27 23.75
N ILE A 116 -7.50 -22.81 24.07
CA ILE A 116 -7.69 -24.25 24.26
C ILE A 116 -7.88 -24.87 22.87
N THR A 117 -7.17 -25.95 22.56
CA THR A 117 -7.32 -26.70 21.31
C THR A 117 -7.86 -28.11 21.56
N THR A 118 -8.33 -28.79 20.51
CA THR A 118 -8.90 -30.15 20.60
C THR A 118 -7.96 -31.24 20.09
N ASN A 119 -6.71 -30.89 19.76
CA ASN A 119 -5.83 -31.77 18.99
C ASN A 119 -4.81 -32.53 19.86
N TYR A 120 -4.60 -32.10 21.10
CA TYR A 120 -3.60 -32.66 22.01
C TYR A 120 -4.06 -32.53 23.47
N ASP A 121 -3.38 -33.26 24.36
CA ASP A 121 -3.59 -33.13 25.80
C ASP A 121 -3.12 -31.75 26.28
N GLU A 122 -4.01 -31.02 26.96
CA GLU A 122 -3.74 -29.67 27.46
C GLU A 122 -4.08 -29.52 28.94
N THR A 123 -3.24 -28.79 29.68
CA THR A 123 -3.51 -28.43 31.07
C THR A 123 -4.21 -27.08 31.15
N ILE A 124 -5.47 -27.09 31.59
CA ILE A 124 -6.29 -25.89 31.74
C ILE A 124 -6.38 -25.55 33.23
N THR A 125 -5.92 -24.36 33.62
CA THR A 125 -5.93 -23.89 35.02
C THR A 125 -7.00 -22.81 35.26
N GLY A 126 -7.41 -22.63 36.53
CA GLY A 126 -8.43 -21.65 36.95
C GLY A 126 -9.88 -22.12 36.78
N GLN A 127 -10.84 -21.40 37.36
CA GLN A 127 -12.26 -21.74 37.32
C GLN A 127 -12.79 -21.78 35.87
N LYS A 128 -13.65 -22.76 35.57
CA LYS A 128 -14.38 -22.89 34.31
C LYS A 128 -15.85 -23.08 34.60
N THR A 129 -16.70 -22.38 33.86
CA THR A 129 -18.16 -22.46 33.97
C THR A 129 -18.71 -22.92 32.64
N PHE A 130 -19.43 -24.04 32.64
CA PHE A 130 -20.12 -24.56 31.47
C PHE A 130 -21.63 -24.37 31.67
N ASN A 131 -22.28 -23.64 30.77
CA ASN A 131 -23.72 -23.37 30.84
C ASN A 131 -24.55 -24.39 30.05
N THR A 132 -23.94 -25.52 29.69
CA THR A 132 -24.55 -26.59 28.89
C THR A 132 -24.16 -27.95 29.46
N THR A 133 -24.89 -28.99 29.06
CA THR A 133 -24.59 -30.38 29.43
C THR A 133 -23.34 -30.87 28.69
N ILE A 134 -22.41 -31.45 29.44
CA ILE A 134 -21.25 -32.18 28.91
C ILE A 134 -21.63 -33.68 28.91
N HIS A 135 -21.53 -34.33 27.75
CA HIS A 135 -21.79 -35.77 27.59
C HIS A 135 -20.51 -36.58 27.73
#